data_AF-A0A6S6SSR2-F1
#
_entry.id   AF-A0A6S6SSR2-F1
#
_cell.length_a   1.000
_cell.length_b   1.000
_cell.length_c   1.000
_cell.angle_alpha   90.00
_cell.angle_beta   90.00
_cell.angle_gamma   90.00
#
_symmetry.space_group_name_H-M   'P 1'
#
loop_
_entity.id
_entity.type
_entity.pdbx_description
1 polymer ?
#
loop_
_entity_poly.entity_id
_entity_poly.type
_entity_poly.pdbx_seq_one_letter_code
_entity_poly.pdbx_strand_id
1 'polypeptide(L)'
;MLRTEYLSLLVGQIAKIKGCRVVGIAGGEKKCRHAVENLGFDVCIDHYQDDMEQQLAAACAEGIDVYFENVGGRILQAVLPLVNEGARIPVCGLISAYNATSLPDGPDRTALLMRTMLAKQVTMRGFYRL
;
A
#
# COMPACT_ATOMS: atom_id res chain seq x y z
N MET A 1 -24.97 -1.67 4.88
CA MET A 1 -24.10 -2.45 3.97
C MET A 1 -22.68 -1.97 4.18
N LEU A 2 -21.86 -2.73 4.91
CA LEU A 2 -20.51 -2.36 5.36
C LEU A 2 -19.58 -2.18 4.15
N ARG A 3 -19.10 -0.95 3.91
CA ARG A 3 -18.10 -0.67 2.88
C ARG A 3 -16.71 -0.90 3.48
N THR A 4 -15.96 -1.83 2.91
CA THR A 4 -14.57 -2.21 3.25
C THR A 4 -13.52 -1.10 3.03
N GLU A 5 -13.94 0.16 2.82
CA GLU A 5 -13.06 1.26 2.42
C GLU A 5 -12.63 2.16 3.59
N TYR A 6 -13.26 2.05 4.78
CA TYR A 6 -12.99 2.95 5.91
C TYR A 6 -11.64 2.72 6.59
N LEU A 7 -11.13 1.48 6.61
CA LEU A 7 -9.93 1.16 7.39
C LEU A 7 -8.70 1.91 6.88
N SER A 8 -8.42 1.86 5.58
CA SER A 8 -7.29 2.56 4.97
C SER A 8 -7.36 4.08 5.18
N LEU A 9 -8.58 4.64 5.18
CA LEU A 9 -8.80 6.06 5.41
C LEU A 9 -8.48 6.45 6.86
N LEU A 10 -8.95 5.67 7.83
CA LEU A 10 -8.64 5.87 9.25
C LEU A 10 -7.14 5.75 9.52
N VAL A 11 -6.47 4.77 8.92
CA VAL A 11 -5.01 4.60 9.03
C VAL A 11 -4.29 5.85 8.53
N GLY A 12 -4.68 6.37 7.36
CA GLY A 12 -4.08 7.59 6.82
C GLY A 12 -4.31 8.81 7.72
N GLN A 13 -5.51 8.99 8.28
CA GLN A 13 -5.78 10.08 9.22
C GLN A 13 -4.98 9.95 10.52
N ILE A 14 -4.85 8.74 11.07
CA ILE A 14 -3.99 8.48 12.23
C ILE A 14 -2.53 8.83 11.90
N ALA A 15 -2.04 8.46 10.71
CA ALA A 15 -0.69 8.81 10.26
C ALA A 15 -0.51 10.34 10.14
N LYS A 16 -1.49 11.07 9.60
CA LYS A 16 -1.47 12.55 9.60
C LYS A 16 -1.42 13.13 11.01
N ILE A 17 -2.22 12.62 11.95
CA ILE A 17 -2.20 13.03 13.36
C ILE A 17 -0.83 12.76 13.99
N LYS A 18 -0.13 11.72 13.56
CA LYS A 18 1.23 11.38 14.01
C LYS A 18 2.34 12.17 13.28
N GLY A 19 1.98 13.12 12.42
CA GLY A 19 2.94 13.97 11.71
C GLY A 19 3.59 13.31 10.50
N CYS A 20 3.04 12.19 10.01
CA CYS A 20 3.56 11.53 8.81
C CYS A 20 3.11 12.25 7.53
N ARG A 21 3.94 12.15 6.50
CA ARG A 21 3.49 12.29 5.10
C ARG A 21 2.69 11.04 4.72
N VAL A 22 1.55 11.22 4.06
CA VAL A 22 0.63 10.14 3.72
C VAL A 22 0.35 10.17 2.23
N VAL A 23 0.75 9.08 1.56
CA VAL A 23 0.44 8.79 0.16
C VAL A 23 -0.59 7.67 0.12
N GLY A 24 -1.78 7.96 -0.41
CA GLY A 24 -2.84 6.98 -0.58
C GLY A 24 -2.81 6.33 -1.96
N ILE A 25 -3.31 5.10 -2.05
CA ILE A 25 -3.58 4.43 -3.32
C ILE A 25 -5.05 4.00 -3.32
N ALA A 26 -5.81 4.42 -4.32
CA ALA A 26 -7.25 4.16 -4.40
C ALA A 26 -7.67 3.87 -5.85
N GLY A 27 -8.83 3.24 -6.03
CA GLY A 27 -9.39 2.99 -7.36
C GLY A 27 -10.33 4.12 -7.79
N GLY A 28 -9.89 4.93 -8.74
CA GLY A 28 -10.65 6.02 -9.34
C GLY A 28 -10.34 7.42 -8.80
N GLU A 29 -10.28 8.39 -9.70
CA GLU A 29 -10.05 9.82 -9.42
C GLU A 29 -10.95 10.38 -8.30
N LYS A 30 -12.23 10.01 -8.26
CA LYS A 30 -13.17 10.48 -7.23
C LYS A 30 -12.71 10.11 -5.81
N LYS A 31 -12.18 8.90 -5.62
CA LYS A 31 -11.68 8.47 -4.30
C LYS A 31 -10.38 9.17 -3.96
N CYS A 32 -9.49 9.36 -4.94
CA CYS A 32 -8.23 10.07 -4.76
C CYS A 32 -8.47 11.52 -4.33
N ARG A 33 -9.36 12.22 -5.03
CA ARG A 33 -9.78 13.59 -4.69
C ARG A 33 -10.34 13.68 -3.27
N HIS A 34 -11.23 12.76 -2.89
CA HIS A 34 -11.78 12.73 -1.53
C HIS A 34 -10.69 12.54 -0.46
N ALA A 35 -9.71 11.66 -0.70
CA ALA A 35 -8.62 11.42 0.23
C ALA A 35 -7.76 12.68 0.48
N VAL A 36 -7.46 13.44 -0.57
CA VAL A 36 -6.68 14.67 -0.47
C VAL A 36 -7.52 15.81 0.13
N GLU A 37 -8.67 16.12 -0.47
CA GLU A 37 -9.46 17.30 -0.13
C GLU A 37 -10.19 17.19 1.21
N ASN A 38 -10.64 15.99 1.59
CA ASN A 38 -11.49 15.81 2.77
C ASN A 38 -10.78 15.10 3.94
N LEU A 39 -9.77 14.27 3.66
CA LEU A 39 -9.12 13.45 4.68
C LEU A 39 -7.68 13.88 4.99
N GLY A 40 -7.14 14.85 4.23
CA GLY A 40 -5.85 15.47 4.49
C GLY A 40 -4.64 14.64 4.07
N PHE A 41 -4.81 13.69 3.14
CA PHE A 41 -3.69 12.98 2.53
C PHE A 41 -2.87 13.96 1.69
N ASP A 42 -1.55 13.77 1.64
CA ASP A 42 -0.66 14.67 0.88
C ASP A 42 -0.74 14.38 -0.62
N VAL A 43 -0.86 13.11 -0.99
CA VAL A 43 -1.05 12.64 -2.37
C VAL A 43 -1.97 11.42 -2.35
N CYS A 44 -2.78 11.24 -3.39
CA CYS A 44 -3.45 9.96 -3.62
C CYS A 44 -3.37 9.56 -5.09
N ILE A 45 -2.96 8.32 -5.35
CA ILE A 45 -2.69 7.77 -6.67
C ILE A 45 -3.81 6.81 -7.06
N ASP A 46 -4.29 6.95 -8.29
CA ASP A 46 -5.29 6.07 -8.86
C ASP A 46 -4.64 4.82 -9.46
N HIS A 47 -4.90 3.65 -8.89
CA HIS A 47 -4.29 2.40 -9.36
C HIS A 47 -4.89 1.85 -10.65
N TYR A 48 -5.90 2.51 -11.22
CA TYR A 48 -6.40 2.22 -12.56
C TYR A 48 -5.59 2.91 -13.65
N GLN A 49 -4.73 3.88 -13.31
CA GLN A 49 -3.87 4.55 -14.27
C GLN A 49 -2.70 3.65 -14.68
N ASP A 50 -2.34 3.71 -15.95
CA ASP A 50 -1.27 2.88 -16.52
C ASP A 50 0.12 3.26 -15.97
N ASP A 51 0.30 4.53 -15.59
CA ASP A 51 1.54 5.11 -15.06
C ASP A 51 1.59 5.17 -13.52
N MET A 52 0.77 4.36 -12.84
CA MET A 52 0.69 4.33 -11.36
C MET A 52 2.05 4.12 -10.70
N GLU A 53 2.89 3.23 -11.24
CA GLU A 53 4.21 2.95 -10.68
C GLU A 53 5.13 4.19 -10.71
N GLN A 54 5.09 4.97 -11.80
CA GLN A 54 5.85 6.20 -11.95
C GLN A 54 5.34 7.28 -10.99
N GLN A 55 4.01 7.43 -10.89
CA GLN A 55 3.39 8.36 -9.93
C GLN A 55 3.75 7.99 -8.49
N LEU A 56 3.76 6.70 -8.16
CA LEU A 56 4.13 6.20 -6.83
C LEU A 56 5.59 6.49 -6.50
N ALA A 57 6.49 6.21 -7.43
CA ALA A 57 7.92 6.51 -7.26
C ALA A 57 8.15 8.02 -7.06
N ALA A 58 7.44 8.88 -7.82
CA ALA A 58 7.53 10.32 -7.66
C ALA A 58 6.96 10.82 -6.32
N ALA A 59 5.81 10.28 -5.90
CA ALA A 59 5.16 10.67 -4.64
C ALA A 59 5.95 10.24 -3.39
N CYS A 60 6.72 9.15 -3.52
CA CYS A 60 7.54 8.51 -2.49
C CYS A 60 9.04 8.59 -2.82
N ALA A 61 9.52 9.72 -3.35
CA ALA A 61 10.93 9.88 -3.75
C ALA A 61 11.93 9.70 -2.59
N GLU A 62 11.50 9.94 -1.35
CA GLU A 62 12.28 9.73 -0.12
C GLU A 62 12.13 8.30 0.45
N GLY A 63 11.43 7.43 -0.27
CA GLY A 63 11.13 6.06 0.11
C GLY A 63 9.91 5.92 1.03
N ILE A 64 9.66 4.68 1.48
CA ILE A 64 8.48 4.30 2.27
C ILE A 64 8.92 3.66 3.59
N ASP A 65 8.64 4.32 4.71
CA ASP A 65 8.97 3.82 6.05
C ASP A 65 7.91 2.89 6.65
N VAL A 66 6.65 3.09 6.23
CA VAL A 66 5.51 2.27 6.65
C VAL A 66 4.58 2.06 5.46
N TYR A 67 4.30 0.79 5.14
CA TYR A 67 3.29 0.43 4.14
C TYR A 67 2.18 -0.40 4.78
N PHE A 68 0.98 0.15 4.85
CA PHE A 68 -0.18 -0.57 5.37
C PHE A 68 -0.79 -1.44 4.27
N GLU A 69 -0.54 -2.76 4.35
CA GLU A 69 -0.93 -3.72 3.33
C GLU A 69 -2.37 -4.22 3.55
N ASN A 70 -3.21 -4.01 2.54
CA ASN A 70 -4.63 -4.40 2.49
C ASN A 70 -5.02 -5.15 1.20
N VAL A 71 -4.19 -5.05 0.16
CA VAL A 71 -4.55 -5.38 -1.21
C VAL A 71 -3.69 -6.51 -1.76
N GLY A 72 -2.36 -6.43 -1.64
CA GLY A 72 -1.44 -7.33 -2.32
C GLY A 72 -1.33 -7.05 -3.83
N GLY A 73 -0.99 -8.08 -4.60
CA GLY A 73 -0.98 -8.03 -6.06
C GLY A 73 -0.02 -6.97 -6.65
N ARG A 74 -0.45 -6.30 -7.73
CA ARG A 74 0.34 -5.28 -8.46
C ARG A 74 0.77 -4.12 -7.55
N ILE A 75 -0.07 -3.74 -6.58
CA ILE A 75 0.22 -2.61 -5.67
C ILE A 75 1.40 -2.95 -4.75
N LEU A 76 1.39 -4.12 -4.11
CA LEU A 76 2.53 -4.57 -3.30
C LEU A 76 3.82 -4.63 -4.11
N GLN A 77 3.73 -5.11 -5.35
CA GLN A 77 4.88 -5.20 -6.25
C GLN A 77 5.46 -3.83 -6.61
N ALA A 78 4.61 -2.81 -6.79
CA ALA A 78 5.03 -1.43 -7.03
C ALA A 78 5.66 -0.78 -5.79
N VAL A 79 5.19 -1.16 -4.59
CA VAL A 79 5.66 -0.60 -3.32
C VAL A 79 7.00 -1.18 -2.87
N LEU A 80 7.20 -2.49 -2.98
CA LEU A 80 8.38 -3.19 -2.44
C LEU A 80 9.74 -2.60 -2.85
N PRO A 81 9.96 -2.12 -4.09
CA PRO A 81 11.22 -1.47 -4.47
C PRO A 81 11.47 -0.12 -3.80
N LEU A 82 10.42 0.53 -3.30
CA LEU A 82 10.46 1.90 -2.75
C LEU A 82 10.57 1.90 -1.22
N VAL A 83 10.59 0.75 -0.56
CA VAL A 83 10.66 0.68 0.91
C VAL A 83 12.06 1.03 1.42
N ASN A 84 12.10 1.79 2.50
CA ASN A 84 13.33 2.16 3.17
C ASN A 84 13.91 0.99 4.00
N GLU A 85 15.18 1.12 4.38
CA GLU A 85 15.77 0.22 5.37
C GLU A 85 15.03 0.37 6.71
N GLY A 86 14.71 -0.75 7.36
CA GLY A 86 13.92 -0.77 8.59
C GLY A 86 12.43 -0.49 8.40
N ALA A 87 11.92 -0.49 7.16
CA ALA A 87 10.50 -0.26 6.90
C ALA A 87 9.60 -1.30 7.58
N ARG A 88 8.36 -0.88 7.88
CA ARG A 88 7.36 -1.72 8.55
C ARG A 88 6.15 -1.92 7.67
N ILE A 89 5.73 -3.17 7.52
CA ILE A 89 4.58 -3.56 6.70
C ILE A 89 3.56 -4.29 7.57
N PRO A 90 2.61 -3.58 8.21
CA PRO A 90 1.44 -4.18 8.80
C PRO A 90 0.57 -4.79 7.70
N VAL A 91 0.33 -6.11 7.77
CA VAL A 91 -0.51 -6.84 6.81
C VAL A 91 -1.88 -7.05 7.44
N CYS A 92 -2.86 -6.30 6.97
CA CYS A 92 -4.24 -6.40 7.44
C CYS A 92 -5.11 -7.26 6.49
N GLY A 93 -4.80 -7.29 5.20
CA GLY A 93 -5.55 -8.07 4.23
C GLY A 93 -4.87 -8.17 2.86
N LEU A 94 -5.41 -9.03 2.00
CA LEU A 94 -4.93 -9.27 0.64
C LEU A 94 -6.12 -9.31 -0.33
N ILE A 95 -6.92 -8.23 -0.38
CA ILE A 95 -8.21 -8.24 -1.08
C ILE A 95 -8.12 -8.58 -2.57
N SER A 96 -6.97 -8.33 -3.21
CA SER A 96 -6.75 -8.73 -4.62
C SER A 96 -6.75 -10.25 -4.83
N ALA A 97 -6.50 -11.04 -3.79
CA ALA A 97 -6.38 -12.49 -3.86
C ALA A 97 -7.60 -13.24 -3.28
N TYR A 98 -8.55 -12.58 -2.61
CA TYR A 98 -9.64 -13.28 -1.90
C TYR A 98 -10.56 -14.10 -2.80
N ASN A 99 -10.74 -13.68 -4.06
CA ASN A 99 -11.56 -14.40 -5.03
C ASN A 99 -10.73 -15.30 -5.97
N ALA A 100 -9.42 -15.45 -5.72
CA ALA A 100 -8.57 -16.29 -6.53
C ALA A 100 -8.85 -17.77 -6.26
N THR A 101 -9.15 -18.54 -7.30
CA THR A 101 -9.37 -20.00 -7.23
C THR A 101 -8.11 -20.81 -7.56
N SER A 102 -7.07 -20.13 -8.03
CA SER A 102 -5.75 -20.65 -8.35
C SER A 102 -4.68 -19.63 -7.99
N LEU A 103 -3.42 -20.05 -8.03
CA LEU A 103 -2.31 -19.11 -7.94
C LEU A 103 -2.36 -18.11 -9.11
N PRO A 104 -1.96 -16.85 -8.89
CA PRO A 104 -1.86 -15.86 -9.96
C PRO A 104 -0.78 -16.26 -10.96
N ASP A 105 -1.01 -15.95 -12.24
CA ASP A 105 -0.05 -16.20 -13.31
C ASP A 105 1.24 -15.38 -13.14
N GLY A 106 2.32 -15.89 -13.71
CA GLY A 106 3.63 -15.22 -13.78
C GLY A 106 4.69 -15.85 -12.88
N PRO A 107 5.88 -15.22 -12.80
CA PRO A 107 7.00 -15.78 -12.06
C PRO A 107 6.75 -15.74 -10.55
N ASP A 108 7.24 -16.75 -9.83
CA ASP A 108 7.29 -16.74 -8.37
C ASP A 108 8.12 -15.54 -7.89
N ARG A 109 7.51 -14.70 -7.06
CA ARG A 109 8.13 -13.48 -6.51
C ARG A 109 8.55 -13.63 -5.05
N THR A 110 8.43 -14.83 -4.48
CA THR A 110 8.81 -15.11 -3.09
C THR A 110 10.28 -14.77 -2.85
N ALA A 111 11.18 -15.14 -3.77
CA ALA A 111 12.60 -14.81 -3.65
C ALA A 111 12.88 -13.29 -3.63
N LEU A 112 12.11 -12.51 -4.41
CA LEU A 112 12.22 -11.05 -4.43
C LEU A 112 11.78 -10.46 -3.09
N LEU A 113 10.63 -10.88 -2.58
CA LEU A 113 10.13 -10.45 -1.27
C LEU A 113 11.14 -10.79 -0.16
N MET A 114 11.62 -12.03 -0.10
CA MET A 114 12.60 -12.47 0.89
C MET A 114 13.91 -11.68 0.80
N ARG A 115 14.37 -11.37 -0.42
CA ARG A 115 15.53 -10.51 -0.63
C ARG A 115 15.29 -9.10 -0.12
N THR A 116 14.14 -8.50 -0.39
CA THR A 116 13.80 -7.16 0.14
C THR A 116 13.77 -7.20 1.67
N MET A 117 13.12 -8.20 2.27
CA MET A 117 13.09 -8.36 3.73
C MET A 117 14.47 -8.47 4.35
N LEU A 118 15.34 -9.29 3.76
CA LEU A 118 16.72 -9.49 4.23
C LEU A 118 17.56 -8.22 4.05
N ALA A 119 17.59 -7.67 2.83
CA ALA A 119 18.49 -6.58 2.46
C ALA A 119 18.10 -5.23 3.07
N LYS A 120 16.80 -5.01 3.29
CA LYS A 120 16.26 -3.76 3.86
C LYS A 120 15.80 -3.94 5.31
N GLN A 121 16.02 -5.10 5.93
CA GLN A 121 15.63 -5.37 7.31
C GLN A 121 14.15 -5.05 7.60
N VAL A 122 13.27 -5.37 6.64
CA VAL A 122 11.85 -5.02 6.70
C VAL A 122 11.13 -5.91 7.70
N THR A 123 10.33 -5.30 8.56
CA THR A 123 9.40 -6.04 9.43
C THR A 123 8.03 -6.12 8.77
N MET A 124 7.62 -7.31 8.33
CA MET A 124 6.27 -7.57 7.83
C MET A 124 5.49 -8.42 8.84
N ARG A 125 4.34 -7.93 9.31
CA ARG A 125 3.59 -8.58 10.39
C ARG A 125 2.09 -8.53 10.13
N GLY A 126 1.45 -9.69 10.23
CA GLY A 126 -0.01 -9.80 10.20
C GLY A 126 -0.68 -9.09 11.38
N PHE A 127 -1.71 -8.30 11.10
CA PHE A 127 -2.62 -7.68 12.06
C PHE A 127 -4.05 -8.05 11.66
N TYR A 128 -4.49 -9.20 12.15
CA TYR A 128 -5.89 -9.63 12.07
C TYR A 128 -6.40 -9.81 13.49
N ARG A 129 -7.32 -8.94 13.91
CA ARG A 129 -8.04 -9.10 15.18
C ARG A 129 -9.52 -8.95 14.87
N LEU A 130 -10.23 -10.08 14.96
CA LEU A 130 -11.69 -10.17 14.92
C LEU A 130 -12.31 -9.37 16.07
#